data_AF-A0A653DV12-F1
#
_entry.id   AF-A0A653DV12-F1
#
_cell.length_a   1.000
_cell.length_b   1.000
_cell.length_c   1.000
_cell.angle_alpha   90.00
_cell.angle_beta   90.00
_cell.angle_gamma   90.00
#
_symmetry.space_group_name_H-M   'P 1'
#
loop_
_entity.id
_entity.type
_entity.pdbx_description
1 polymer ?
#
loop_
_entity_poly.entity_id
_entity_poly.type
_entity_poly.pdbx_seq_one_letter_code
_entity_poly.pdbx_strand_id
1 'polypeptide(L)'
;MLAVQIFVKTQDTEGPNKWKDLTNKAPIYMGTDVPHYTNEPNTIAMNYMSRKVAESTYALGGRNLRLMVPDESRNIDASKYPELKAGPPEYLVVKDNQVQSNGKTCNVAGVGYEAFAKQPNRCGSPKDLV
;
A
#
# COMPACT_ATOMS: atom_id res chain seq x y z
N MET A 1 9.59 2.40 10.42
CA MET A 1 9.76 3.03 11.74
C MET A 1 11.24 2.97 12.10
N LEU A 2 11.83 4.09 12.49
CA LEU A 2 13.24 4.21 12.88
C LEU A 2 13.35 4.21 14.40
N ALA A 3 14.31 3.47 14.95
CA ALA A 3 14.65 3.49 16.36
C ALA A 3 15.96 4.27 16.54
N VAL A 4 15.95 5.29 17.39
CA VAL A 4 17.10 6.17 17.63
C VAL A 4 17.49 6.15 19.10
N GLN A 5 18.79 5.95 19.35
CA GLN A 5 19.41 6.08 20.66
C GLN A 5 20.57 7.08 20.55
N ILE A 6 20.71 7.93 21.57
CA ILE A 6 21.69 9.02 21.57
C ILE A 6 22.65 8.79 22.72
N PHE A 7 23.95 8.78 22.42
CA PHE A 7 25.01 8.63 23.40
C PHE A 7 25.92 9.85 23.37
N VAL A 8 26.34 10.32 24.53
CA VAL A 8 27.35 11.37 24.68
C VAL A 8 28.64 10.76 25.22
N LYS A 9 29.76 11.16 24.63
CA LYS A 9 31.10 10.82 25.13
C LYS A 9 31.52 11.87 26.16
N THR A 10 31.82 11.44 27.37
CA THR A 10 32.35 12.31 28.44
C THR A 10 33.78 11.91 28.77
N GLN A 11 34.65 12.91 28.93
CA GLN A 11 36.06 12.74 29.26
C GLN A 11 36.32 13.47 30.59
N ASP A 12 36.56 12.70 31.65
CA ASP A 12 37.00 13.26 32.94
C ASP A 12 38.50 13.58 32.82
N THR A 13 38.95 14.66 33.47
CA THR A 13 40.32 15.23 33.34
C THR A 13 41.46 14.26 33.66
N GLU A 14 41.18 13.10 34.27
CA GLU A 14 42.17 12.09 34.66
C GLU A 14 41.72 10.63 34.35
N GLY A 15 40.64 10.43 33.59
CA GLY A 15 39.97 9.12 33.46
C GLY A 15 39.78 8.61 32.03
N PRO A 16 39.43 7.31 31.86
CA PRO A 16 39.07 6.76 30.56
C PRO A 16 37.76 7.38 30.03
N ASN A 17 37.64 7.45 28.71
CA ASN A 17 36.44 7.91 28.02
C ASN A 17 35.21 7.08 28.44
N LYS A 18 34.14 7.74 28.89
CA LYS A 18 32.86 7.09 29.20
C LYS A 18 31.81 7.49 28.17
N TRP A 19 30.93 6.56 27.82
CA TRP A 19 29.73 6.83 27.03
C TRP A 19 28.52 6.83 27.94
N LYS A 20 27.74 7.91 27.90
CA LYS A 20 26.49 8.05 28.65
C LYS A 20 25.33 8.05 27.67
N ASP A 21 24.36 7.17 27.91
CA ASP A 21 23.10 7.13 27.18
C ASP A 21 22.21 8.32 27.61
N LEU A 22 21.81 9.15 26.65
CA LEU A 22 20.90 10.28 26.87
C LEU A 22 19.43 9.90 26.69
N THR A 23 19.15 8.75 26.10
CA THR A 23 17.82 8.19 25.89
C THR A 23 17.36 7.27 27.03
N ASN A 24 18.13 7.18 28.13
CA ASN A 24 17.78 6.41 29.33
C ASN A 24 17.36 4.96 29.04
N LYS A 25 18.06 4.28 28.12
CA LYS A 25 17.76 2.92 27.65
C LYS A 25 16.41 2.74 26.96
N ALA A 26 15.70 3.83 26.65
CA ALA A 26 14.44 3.82 25.91
C ALA A 26 14.65 4.44 24.52
N PRO A 27 14.73 3.63 23.45
CA PRO A 27 14.86 4.15 22.10
C PRO A 27 13.70 5.08 21.73
N ILE A 28 14.02 6.15 21.02
CA ILE A 28 13.03 7.04 20.42
C ILE A 28 12.57 6.42 19.11
N TYR A 29 11.28 6.12 18.98
CA TYR A 29 10.69 5.61 17.76
C TYR A 29 10.11 6.76 16.92
N MET A 30 10.55 6.88 15.67
CA MET A 30 10.08 7.89 14.75
C MET A 30 9.68 7.31 13.40
N GLY A 31 8.81 8.01 12.69
CA GLY A 31 8.37 7.62 11.35
C GLY A 31 7.44 8.65 10.76
N THR A 32 6.73 8.25 9.71
CA THR A 32 5.69 9.08 9.08
C THR A 32 4.57 9.44 10.05
N ASP A 33 4.19 8.52 10.93
CA ASP A 33 3.07 8.71 11.87
C ASP A 33 3.48 9.51 13.12
N VAL A 34 4.77 9.44 13.48
CA VAL A 34 5.36 10.19 14.59
C VAL A 34 6.59 10.94 14.07
N PRO A 35 6.37 12.05 13.34
CA PRO A 35 7.45 12.76 12.66
C PRO A 35 8.23 13.71 13.58
N HIS A 36 7.67 14.03 14.74
CA HIS A 36 8.25 14.98 15.68
C HIS A 36 8.38 14.34 17.05
N TYR A 37 9.54 14.51 17.67
CA TYR A 37 9.79 14.10 19.05
C TYR A 37 10.49 15.22 19.79
N THR A 38 10.09 15.43 21.05
CA THR A 38 10.81 16.27 22.00
C THR A 38 10.71 15.60 23.38
N ASN A 39 11.83 15.51 24.10
CA ASN A 39 11.81 15.00 25.47
C ASN A 39 11.36 16.09 26.46
N GLU A 40 10.83 15.74 27.62
CA GLU A 40 10.87 16.62 28.79
C GLU A 40 12.27 16.46 29.40
N PRO A 41 13.16 17.48 29.50
CA PRO A 41 12.96 18.92 29.64
C PRO A 41 13.36 19.77 28.40
N ASN A 42 13.00 19.36 27.19
CA ASN A 42 13.27 20.03 25.91
C ASN A 42 14.76 20.14 25.52
N THR A 43 15.58 19.14 25.86
CA THR A 43 17.01 19.10 25.52
C THR A 43 17.33 18.32 24.24
N ILE A 44 16.41 17.46 23.82
CA ILE A 44 16.50 16.63 22.62
C ILE A 44 15.24 16.87 21.81
N ALA A 45 15.40 17.41 20.60
CA ALA A 45 14.34 17.54 19.61
C ALA A 45 14.75 16.84 18.33
N MET A 46 13.82 16.11 17.73
CA MET A 46 14.06 15.33 16.53
C MET A 46 12.92 15.49 15.54
N ASN A 47 13.27 15.57 14.26
CA ASN A 47 12.33 15.68 13.16
C ASN A 47 12.65 14.61 12.12
N TYR A 48 11.69 13.73 11.87
CA TYR A 48 11.75 12.79 10.75
C TYR A 48 11.30 13.52 9.48
N MET A 49 12.24 13.67 8.55
CA MET A 49 12.00 14.31 7.26
C MET A 49 12.37 13.34 6.15
N SER A 50 11.47 13.17 5.18
CA SER A 50 11.77 12.48 3.93
C SER A 50 12.09 13.49 2.84
N ARG A 51 12.82 13.06 1.80
CA ARG A 51 12.96 13.85 0.58
C ARG A 51 11.58 13.98 -0.06
N LYS A 52 11.18 15.18 -0.43
CA LYS A 52 10.03 15.37 -1.33
C LYS A 52 10.41 14.78 -2.68
N VAL A 53 9.92 13.58 -2.95
CA VAL A 53 10.04 12.97 -4.28
C VAL A 53 8.67 13.08 -4.95
N ALA A 54 8.67 13.32 -6.26
CA ALA A 54 7.45 13.35 -7.03
C ALA A 54 6.68 12.03 -6.83
N GLU A 55 5.38 12.12 -6.56
CA GLU A 55 4.52 10.94 -6.34
C GLU A 55 4.60 9.95 -7.51
N SER A 56 4.79 10.47 -8.73
CA SER A 56 4.97 9.68 -9.96
C SER A 56 6.18 8.74 -9.94
N THR A 57 7.14 8.95 -9.04
CA THR A 57 8.37 8.14 -8.95
C THR A 57 8.19 6.88 -8.12
N TYR A 58 7.24 6.86 -7.18
CA TYR A 58 7.07 5.74 -6.23
C TYR A 58 5.64 5.21 -6.11
N ALA A 59 4.64 5.96 -6.57
CA ALA A 59 3.27 5.47 -6.62
C ALA A 59 2.93 5.01 -8.04
N LEU A 60 2.39 3.79 -8.15
CA LEU A 60 1.57 3.44 -9.31
C LEU A 60 0.49 4.53 -9.43
N GLY A 61 0.37 5.17 -10.60
CA GLY A 61 -0.58 6.26 -10.83
C GLY A 61 -2.03 5.80 -10.63
N GLY A 62 -2.49 5.78 -9.37
CA GLY A 62 -3.71 5.08 -8.94
C GLY A 62 -5.01 5.66 -9.49
N ARG A 63 -4.96 6.84 -10.11
CA ARG A 63 -6.15 7.46 -10.71
C ARG A 63 -6.70 6.69 -11.92
N ASN A 64 -5.85 5.94 -12.63
CA ASN A 64 -6.23 5.23 -13.85
C ASN A 64 -6.13 3.70 -13.73
N LEU A 65 -5.95 3.21 -12.51
CA LEU A 65 -5.79 1.79 -12.21
C LEU A 65 -6.81 1.35 -11.17
N ARG A 66 -7.28 0.12 -11.30
CA ARG A 66 -8.13 -0.55 -10.30
C ARG A 66 -7.41 -1.78 -9.78
N LEU A 67 -7.49 -1.97 -8.46
CA LEU A 67 -7.07 -3.20 -7.79
C LEU A 67 -8.29 -4.12 -7.67
N MET A 68 -8.21 -5.29 -8.27
CA MET A 68 -9.24 -6.33 -8.18
C MET A 68 -8.75 -7.37 -7.16
N VAL A 69 -9.49 -7.49 -6.06
CA VAL A 69 -9.23 -8.44 -4.98
C VAL A 69 -10.28 -9.54 -5.07
N PRO A 70 -9.88 -10.83 -5.08
CA PRO A 70 -10.82 -11.94 -5.00
C PRO A 70 -11.75 -11.82 -3.79
N ASP A 71 -13.05 -12.05 -4.00
CA ASP A 71 -14.08 -11.88 -2.97
C ASP A 71 -14.20 -13.12 -2.07
N GLU A 72 -13.80 -12.98 -0.81
CA GLU A 72 -13.89 -14.02 0.22
C GLU A 72 -15.22 -13.99 1.00
N SER A 73 -16.11 -13.02 0.74
CA SER A 73 -17.31 -12.80 1.57
C SER A 73 -18.36 -13.90 1.45
N ARG A 74 -18.36 -14.64 0.34
CA ARG A 74 -19.24 -15.80 0.14
C ARG A 74 -18.48 -17.00 0.68
N ASN A 75 -19.12 -17.79 1.56
CA ASN A 75 -18.58 -19.05 2.09
C ASN A 75 -18.27 -20.03 0.94
N ILE A 76 -17.12 -19.86 0.32
CA ILE A 76 -16.69 -20.54 -0.89
C ILE A 76 -15.71 -21.63 -0.46
N ASP A 77 -15.91 -22.83 -1.00
CA ASP A 77 -15.00 -23.95 -0.82
C ASP A 77 -13.63 -23.59 -1.40
N ALA A 78 -12.70 -23.21 -0.53
CA ALA A 78 -11.35 -22.81 -0.90
C ALA A 78 -10.48 -23.97 -1.44
N SER A 79 -11.03 -25.17 -1.63
CA SER A 79 -10.41 -26.23 -2.44
C SER A 79 -10.70 -26.06 -3.94
N LYS A 80 -11.79 -25.38 -4.31
CA LYS A 80 -12.20 -25.13 -5.69
C LYS A 80 -11.69 -23.82 -6.27
N TYR A 81 -11.30 -22.89 -5.40
CA TYR A 81 -10.86 -21.54 -5.75
C TYR A 81 -9.55 -21.22 -5.02
N PRO A 82 -8.41 -21.77 -5.49
CA PRO A 82 -7.10 -21.54 -4.86
C PRO A 82 -6.72 -20.05 -4.81
N GLU A 83 -7.24 -19.24 -5.74
CA GLU A 83 -7.02 -17.80 -5.83
C GLU A 83 -7.48 -17.03 -4.58
N LEU A 84 -8.40 -17.58 -3.78
CA LEU A 84 -8.85 -16.98 -2.53
C LEU A 84 -7.82 -17.12 -1.39
N LYS A 85 -6.86 -18.05 -1.50
CA LYS A 85 -5.87 -18.31 -0.43
C LYS A 85 -4.52 -17.65 -0.67
N ALA A 86 -4.21 -17.30 -1.92
CA ALA A 86 -2.88 -16.89 -2.30
C ALA A 86 -2.61 -15.39 -2.07
N GLY A 87 -3.62 -14.59 -1.69
CA GLY A 87 -3.42 -13.21 -1.23
C GLY A 87 -2.95 -12.28 -2.36
N PRO A 88 -2.04 -11.32 -2.09
CA PRO A 88 -1.60 -10.33 -3.07
C PRO A 88 -1.13 -10.86 -4.45
N PRO A 89 -0.48 -12.03 -4.57
CA PRO A 89 -0.19 -12.68 -5.84
C PRO A 89 -1.37 -12.85 -6.81
N GLU A 90 -2.60 -12.95 -6.31
CA GLU A 90 -3.82 -13.16 -7.11
C GLU A 90 -4.55 -11.86 -7.43
N TYR A 91 -4.06 -10.74 -6.90
CA TYR A 91 -4.69 -9.44 -7.13
C TYR A 91 -4.34 -8.94 -8.53
N LEU A 92 -5.35 -8.44 -9.24
CA LEU A 92 -5.14 -7.89 -10.57
C LEU A 92 -5.10 -6.36 -10.50
N VAL A 93 -4.10 -5.77 -11.14
CA VAL A 93 -4.04 -4.33 -11.39
C VAL A 93 -4.41 -4.09 -12.85
N VAL A 94 -5.59 -3.54 -13.07
CA VAL A 94 -6.16 -3.32 -14.41
C VAL A 94 -6.36 -1.84 -14.68
N LYS A 95 -6.39 -1.44 -15.95
CA LYS A 95 -6.70 -0.06 -16.30
C LYS A 95 -8.18 0.23 -16.03
N ASP A 96 -8.49 1.46 -15.64
CA ASP A 96 -9.87 1.88 -15.35
C ASP A 96 -10.82 1.65 -16.55
N ASN A 97 -10.33 1.83 -17.78
CA ASN A 97 -11.11 1.60 -18.99
C ASN A 97 -11.40 0.12 -19.30
N GLN A 98 -10.82 -0.83 -18.55
CA GLN A 98 -11.07 -2.26 -18.68
C GLN A 98 -12.14 -2.77 -17.69
N VAL A 99 -12.68 -1.89 -16.85
CA VAL A 99 -13.69 -2.23 -15.84
C VAL A 99 -14.87 -1.27 -15.95
N GLN A 100 -16.09 -1.78 -16.07
CA GLN A 100 -17.32 -0.98 -16.13
C GLN A 100 -18.32 -1.49 -15.10
N SER A 101 -18.81 -0.60 -14.24
CA SER A 101 -19.82 -0.96 -13.22
C SER A 101 -21.26 -0.90 -13.75
N ASN A 102 -21.49 -0.23 -14.88
CA ASN A 102 -22.83 -0.02 -15.43
C ASN A 102 -23.34 -1.19 -16.28
N GLY A 103 -22.49 -2.15 -16.63
CA GLY A 103 -22.87 -3.31 -17.45
C GLY A 103 -23.27 -3.02 -18.89
N LYS A 104 -22.98 -1.82 -19.43
CA LYS A 104 -23.41 -1.38 -20.76
C LYS A 104 -22.36 -1.51 -21.86
N THR A 105 -21.14 -1.88 -21.50
CA THR A 105 -20.02 -1.99 -22.42
C THR A 105 -19.60 -3.45 -22.57
N CYS A 106 -19.40 -3.90 -23.80
CA CYS A 106 -18.85 -5.21 -24.14
C CYS A 106 -17.32 -5.25 -23.99
N ASN A 107 -16.75 -6.44 -23.87
CA ASN A 107 -15.32 -6.77 -23.81
C ASN A 107 -14.57 -6.08 -22.65
N VAL A 108 -15.26 -5.88 -21.53
CA VAL A 108 -14.71 -5.31 -20.30
C VAL A 108 -15.20 -6.08 -19.08
N ALA A 109 -14.43 -6.05 -18.00
CA ALA A 109 -14.85 -6.63 -16.74
C ALA A 109 -16.07 -5.86 -16.20
N GLY A 110 -17.12 -6.59 -15.81
CA GLY A 110 -18.40 -6.02 -15.37
C GLY A 110 -19.41 -5.79 -16.50
N VAL A 111 -19.20 -6.36 -17.69
CA VAL A 111 -20.22 -6.47 -18.75
C VAL A 111 -21.53 -7.08 -18.20
N GLY A 112 -22.66 -6.49 -18.55
CA GLY A 112 -23.98 -6.89 -18.08
C GLY A 112 -24.86 -7.44 -19.18
N TYR A 113 -26.04 -7.95 -18.80
CA TYR A 113 -27.03 -8.52 -19.72
C TYR A 113 -27.49 -7.54 -20.80
N GLU A 114 -27.57 -6.24 -20.48
CA GLU A 114 -27.98 -5.23 -21.45
C GLU A 114 -26.98 -5.13 -22.61
N ALA A 115 -25.68 -5.04 -22.30
CA ALA A 115 -24.63 -4.98 -23.31
C ALA A 115 -24.64 -6.24 -24.18
N PHE A 116 -24.74 -7.42 -23.56
CA PHE A 116 -24.80 -8.70 -24.25
C PHE A 116 -26.02 -8.82 -25.17
N ALA A 117 -27.21 -8.46 -24.69
CA ALA A 117 -28.45 -8.61 -25.46
C ALA A 117 -28.53 -7.66 -26.67
N LYS A 118 -27.93 -6.46 -26.54
CA LYS A 118 -27.96 -5.39 -27.55
C LYS A 118 -26.75 -5.42 -28.49
N GLN A 119 -25.98 -6.51 -28.53
CA GLN A 119 -24.84 -6.62 -29.44
C GLN A 119 -25.27 -6.53 -30.92
N PRO A 120 -24.58 -5.72 -31.72
CA PRO A 120 -24.84 -5.67 -33.15
C PRO A 120 -24.52 -7.03 -33.79
N ASN A 121 -25.40 -7.49 -34.68
CA ASN A 121 -25.24 -8.76 -35.41
C ASN A 121 -25.04 -10.00 -34.52
N ARG A 122 -25.62 -10.04 -33.30
CA ARG A 122 -25.39 -11.13 -32.32
C ARG A 122 -25.57 -12.55 -32.88
N CYS A 123 -26.49 -12.75 -33.83
CA CYS A 123 -26.77 -14.07 -34.41
C CYS A 123 -25.75 -14.50 -35.49
N GLY A 124 -25.02 -13.55 -36.06
CA GLY A 124 -23.95 -13.79 -37.03
C GLY A 124 -22.54 -13.70 -36.44
N SER A 125 -22.44 -13.30 -35.17
CA SER A 125 -21.19 -13.21 -34.43
C SER A 125 -20.75 -14.58 -33.90
N PRO A 126 -19.44 -14.78 -33.67
CA PRO A 126 -18.93 -15.98 -33.01
C PRO A 126 -19.56 -16.19 -31.61
N LYS A 127 -19.61 -17.45 -31.18
CA LYS A 127 -19.94 -17.78 -29.79
C LYS A 127 -18.93 -17.09 -28.86
N ASP A 128 -19.43 -16.61 -27.72
CA ASP A 128 -18.67 -15.95 -26.65
C ASP A 128 -18.04 -14.59 -27.01
N LEU A 129 -18.50 -13.95 -28.09
CA LEU A 129 -18.17 -12.54 -28.34
C LEU A 129 -18.90 -11.70 -27.27
N VAL A 130 -18.23 -11.32 -26.17
CA VAL A 130 -18.83 -10.54 -25.07
C VAL A 130 -17.93 -9.43 -24.60
#